data_AF-A0A642C1W8-F1
#
_entry.id   AF-A0A642C1W8-F1
#
_cell.length_a   1.000
_cell.length_b   1.000
_cell.length_c   1.000
_cell.angle_alpha   90.00
_cell.angle_beta   90.00
_cell.angle_gamma   90.00
#
_symmetry.space_group_name_H-M   'P 1'
#
loop_
_entity.id
_entity.type
_entity.pdbx_description
1 polymer ?
#
loop_
_entity_poly.entity_id
_entity_poly.type
_entity_poly.pdbx_seq_one_letter_code
_entity_poly.pdbx_strand_id
1 'polypeptide(L)'
;KLKENYHTHLKGILPSVDYLRYIERTLKEIYGEGIVSTENIQELHKDSTSAIMIIDDKLANSKPTDHIYTVKKAYEYLLSADTTHFNREILRQCSLNEYITPNLTFDQQRTQTAKEEMLNNYSWANGLVVSGQKIIDRGEIISPETYNILESLRKESIKRSESIDQSRLILGGQILFVGMLMLCFMLYLDLFRKDYYERKGSLSLLFTLIVFYSVVTAFMVSHNIFNVYMIPYAMLPIIIRVFLDSRTAFLTHVITILICSISLRFPHEFILTQLAAGLVAIFSLRELSQRSQLFRTALLVILTYAAIYFAFELMTENGLANDFSKLNARMYTYFFINGI
;
A
#
# COMPACT_ATOMS: atom_id res chain seq x y z
N LYS A 1 8.09 -52.46 -13.83
CA LYS A 1 6.96 -53.05 -14.59
C LYS A 1 7.38 -53.62 -15.96
N LEU A 2 7.73 -52.83 -16.98
CA LEU A 2 8.08 -53.36 -18.34
C LEU A 2 9.25 -54.36 -18.32
N LYS A 3 10.38 -54.02 -17.67
CA LYS A 3 11.56 -54.89 -17.57
C LYS A 3 11.30 -56.19 -16.83
N GLU A 4 10.39 -56.16 -15.86
CA GLU A 4 10.01 -57.31 -15.03
C GLU A 4 9.07 -58.26 -15.80
N ASN A 5 8.10 -57.70 -16.52
CA ASN A 5 7.21 -58.45 -17.41
C ASN A 5 7.92 -59.03 -18.64
N TYR A 6 9.06 -58.44 -19.03
CA TYR A 6 9.91 -59.01 -20.07
C TYR A 6 10.46 -60.38 -19.70
N HIS A 7 10.90 -60.54 -18.45
CA HIS A 7 11.48 -61.80 -17.98
C HIS A 7 10.44 -62.89 -17.69
N THR A 8 9.16 -62.52 -17.51
CA THR A 8 8.10 -63.48 -17.14
C THR A 8 7.20 -63.90 -18.31
N HIS A 9 6.78 -62.99 -19.19
CA HIS A 9 5.78 -63.29 -20.23
C HIS A 9 6.14 -62.79 -21.64
N LEU A 10 6.82 -61.64 -21.78
CA LEU A 10 7.06 -61.04 -23.11
C LEU A 10 8.22 -61.69 -23.89
N LYS A 11 9.12 -62.44 -23.23
CA LYS A 11 10.24 -63.14 -23.87
C LYS A 11 9.78 -64.20 -24.90
N GLY A 12 8.58 -64.76 -24.75
CA GLY A 12 8.01 -65.74 -25.68
C GLY A 12 7.21 -65.13 -26.84
N ILE A 13 6.82 -63.86 -26.73
CA ILE A 13 5.94 -63.15 -27.70
C ILE A 13 6.78 -62.25 -28.62
N LEU A 14 7.88 -61.69 -28.12
CA LEU A 14 8.74 -60.77 -28.84
C LEU A 14 9.81 -61.53 -29.68
N PRO A 15 9.88 -61.33 -31.01
CA PRO A 15 10.85 -62.02 -31.88
C PRO A 15 12.31 -61.65 -31.63
N SER A 16 12.57 -60.42 -31.16
CA SER A 16 13.93 -59.94 -30.90
C SER A 16 13.98 -58.93 -29.74
N VAL A 17 15.17 -58.75 -29.16
CA VAL A 17 15.44 -57.76 -28.10
C VAL A 17 15.22 -56.33 -28.60
N ASP A 18 15.24 -56.11 -29.91
CA ASP A 18 15.04 -54.79 -30.52
C ASP A 18 13.62 -54.28 -30.33
N TYR A 19 12.62 -55.17 -30.25
CA TYR A 19 11.24 -54.79 -29.92
C TYR A 19 11.14 -54.22 -28.51
N LEU A 20 11.85 -54.80 -27.54
CA LEU A 20 11.86 -54.27 -26.17
C LEU A 20 12.51 -52.89 -26.11
N ARG A 21 13.64 -52.72 -26.81
CA ARG A 21 14.34 -51.42 -26.90
C ARG A 21 13.48 -50.37 -27.58
N TYR A 22 12.75 -50.75 -28.62
CA TYR A 22 11.79 -49.89 -29.29
C TYR A 22 10.69 -49.42 -28.32
N ILE A 23 10.02 -50.36 -27.65
CA ILE A 23 8.97 -50.04 -26.67
C ILE A 23 9.52 -49.15 -25.54
N GLU A 24 10.71 -49.45 -25.00
CA GLU A 24 11.32 -48.62 -23.95
C GLU A 24 11.62 -47.19 -24.44
N ARG A 25 12.17 -47.04 -25.65
CA ARG A 25 12.48 -45.73 -26.24
C ARG A 25 11.22 -44.92 -26.49
N THR A 26 10.23 -45.51 -27.16
CA THR A 26 8.97 -44.84 -27.50
C THR A 26 8.16 -44.49 -26.25
N LEU A 27 8.15 -45.36 -25.22
CA LEU A 27 7.53 -45.01 -23.94
C LEU A 27 8.25 -43.82 -23.28
N LYS A 28 9.59 -43.78 -23.27
CA LYS A 28 10.34 -42.62 -22.72
C LYS A 28 9.99 -41.32 -23.45
N GLU A 29 9.85 -41.36 -24.77
CA GLU A 29 9.42 -40.20 -25.57
C GLU A 29 8.00 -39.75 -25.18
N ILE A 30 7.04 -40.68 -25.12
CA ILE A 30 5.65 -40.39 -24.74
C ILE A 30 5.57 -39.80 -23.32
N TYR A 31 6.28 -40.37 -22.35
CA TYR A 31 6.29 -39.88 -20.97
C TYR A 31 7.01 -38.54 -20.82
N GLY A 32 8.05 -38.30 -21.63
CA GLY A 32 8.73 -37.00 -21.71
C GLY A 32 7.83 -35.91 -22.31
N GLU A 33 6.95 -36.25 -23.23
CA GLU A 33 5.92 -35.32 -23.72
C GLU A 33 4.80 -35.07 -22.72
N GLY A 34 4.37 -36.11 -22.03
CA GLY A 34 3.35 -36.06 -20.98
C GLY A 34 2.04 -36.71 -21.43
N ILE A 35 1.43 -37.43 -20.49
CA ILE A 35 0.20 -38.19 -20.65
C ILE A 35 -0.85 -37.63 -19.71
N VAL A 36 -1.98 -37.19 -20.28
CA VAL A 36 -3.11 -36.60 -19.56
C VAL A 36 -4.31 -37.56 -19.58
N SER A 37 -5.18 -37.44 -18.58
CA SER A 37 -6.46 -38.16 -18.54
C SER A 37 -7.40 -37.70 -19.67
N THR A 38 -8.38 -38.54 -20.00
CA THR A 38 -9.36 -38.19 -21.06
C THR A 38 -10.32 -37.07 -20.61
N GLU A 39 -10.53 -36.90 -19.31
CA GLU A 39 -11.34 -35.81 -18.75
C GLU A 39 -10.62 -34.47 -18.89
N ASN A 40 -9.35 -34.40 -18.46
CA ASN A 40 -8.57 -33.16 -18.49
C ASN A 40 -8.31 -32.66 -19.93
N ILE A 41 -8.12 -33.56 -20.91
CA ILE A 41 -7.95 -33.12 -22.30
C ILE A 41 -9.24 -32.51 -22.87
N GLN A 42 -10.41 -33.00 -22.45
CA GLN A 42 -11.70 -32.44 -22.87
C GLN A 42 -11.91 -31.04 -22.29
N GLU A 43 -11.52 -30.82 -21.03
CA GLU A 43 -11.54 -29.49 -20.41
C GLU A 43 -10.60 -28.52 -21.15
N LEU A 44 -9.38 -28.95 -21.48
CA LEU A 44 -8.43 -28.12 -22.25
C LEU A 44 -8.99 -27.70 -23.63
N HIS A 45 -9.65 -28.62 -24.33
CA HIS A 45 -10.30 -28.33 -25.62
C HIS A 45 -11.51 -27.41 -25.46
N LYS A 46 -12.32 -27.58 -24.41
CA LYS A 46 -13.46 -26.70 -24.11
C LYS A 46 -13.02 -25.26 -23.87
N ASP A 47 -11.89 -25.09 -23.17
CA ASP A 47 -11.33 -23.77 -22.85
C ASP A 47 -10.45 -23.21 -23.99
N SER A 48 -10.36 -23.91 -25.13
CA SER A 48 -9.50 -23.51 -26.27
C SER A 48 -8.04 -23.27 -25.87
N THR A 49 -7.53 -24.05 -24.91
CA THR A 49 -6.19 -23.90 -24.34
C THR A 49 -5.12 -24.36 -25.34
N SER A 50 -4.29 -23.44 -25.81
CA SER A 50 -3.26 -23.72 -26.83
C SER A 50 -1.98 -24.35 -26.25
N ALA A 51 -1.66 -24.05 -25.00
CA ALA A 51 -0.50 -24.57 -24.31
C ALA A 51 -0.76 -24.72 -22.81
N ILE A 52 -0.07 -25.68 -22.19
CA ILE A 52 -0.05 -25.87 -20.74
C ILE A 52 1.36 -25.64 -20.20
N MET A 53 1.45 -25.24 -18.94
CA MET A 53 2.72 -25.15 -18.22
C MET A 53 2.93 -26.45 -17.44
N ILE A 54 3.97 -27.20 -17.78
CA ILE A 54 4.38 -28.41 -17.04
C ILE A 54 5.52 -28.02 -16.11
N ILE A 55 5.39 -28.38 -14.83
CA ILE A 55 6.42 -28.11 -13.82
C ILE A 55 7.25 -29.38 -13.66
N ASP A 56 8.53 -29.27 -14.01
CA ASP A 56 9.53 -30.30 -13.74
C ASP A 56 10.49 -29.75 -12.66
N ASP A 57 10.42 -30.33 -11.46
CA ASP A 57 11.01 -29.83 -10.20
C ASP A 57 10.70 -28.36 -9.87
N LYS A 58 11.47 -27.43 -10.44
CA LYS A 58 11.45 -25.98 -10.16
C LYS A 58 11.27 -25.12 -11.41
N LEU A 59 11.21 -25.72 -12.60
CA LEU A 59 11.08 -25.00 -13.86
C LEU A 59 9.72 -25.29 -14.47
N ALA A 60 9.00 -24.22 -14.82
CA ALA A 60 7.74 -24.31 -15.56
C ALA A 60 8.04 -24.16 -17.05
N ASN A 61 7.78 -25.23 -17.82
CA ASN A 61 8.00 -25.26 -19.25
C ASN A 61 6.66 -25.24 -19.99
N SER A 62 6.54 -24.33 -20.97
CA SER A 62 5.35 -24.26 -21.83
C SER A 62 5.38 -25.39 -22.86
N LYS A 63 4.30 -26.15 -22.93
CA LYS A 63 4.10 -27.21 -23.92
C LYS A 63 2.78 -27.02 -24.67
N PRO A 64 2.79 -27.07 -26.02
CA PRO A 64 1.55 -27.05 -26.81
C PRO A 64 0.66 -28.24 -26.49
N THR A 65 -0.66 -28.02 -26.43
CA THR A 65 -1.64 -29.08 -26.16
C THR A 65 -1.61 -30.18 -27.22
N ASP A 66 -1.21 -29.86 -28.45
CA ASP A 66 -1.12 -30.79 -29.58
C ASP A 66 -0.07 -31.89 -29.40
N HIS A 67 1.00 -31.61 -28.66
CA HIS A 67 2.09 -32.56 -28.40
C HIS A 67 1.82 -33.48 -27.21
N ILE A 68 0.73 -33.25 -26.47
CA ILE A 68 0.35 -34.06 -25.33
C ILE A 68 -0.36 -35.33 -25.79
N TYR A 69 -0.09 -36.42 -25.08
CA TYR A 69 -0.72 -37.70 -25.31
C TYR A 69 -1.89 -37.95 -24.34
N THR A 70 -2.95 -38.56 -24.85
CA THR A 70 -3.90 -39.32 -24.01
C THR A 70 -3.46 -40.77 -23.98
N VAL A 71 -3.95 -41.56 -23.03
CA VAL A 71 -3.66 -43.01 -22.97
C VAL A 71 -3.92 -43.69 -24.32
N LYS A 72 -5.02 -43.31 -24.99
CA LYS A 72 -5.38 -43.81 -26.33
C LYS A 72 -4.39 -43.36 -27.41
N LYS A 73 -4.06 -42.06 -27.47
CA LYS A 73 -3.14 -41.50 -28.47
C LYS A 73 -1.71 -42.05 -28.30
N ALA A 74 -1.26 -42.23 -27.06
CA ALA A 74 0.01 -42.86 -26.71
C ALA A 74 0.06 -44.32 -27.20
N TYR A 75 -1.01 -45.08 -26.97
CA TYR A 75 -1.10 -46.46 -27.44
C TYR A 75 -1.08 -46.55 -28.98
N GLU A 76 -1.85 -45.69 -29.66
CA GLU A 76 -1.85 -45.64 -31.12
C GLU A 76 -0.49 -45.25 -31.68
N TYR A 77 0.17 -44.23 -31.10
CA TYR A 77 1.50 -43.79 -31.51
C TYR A 77 2.54 -44.91 -31.35
N LEU A 78 2.50 -45.65 -30.23
CA LEU A 78 3.41 -46.76 -29.98
C LEU A 78 3.23 -47.92 -30.97
N LEU A 79 2.04 -48.08 -31.56
CA LEU A 79 1.77 -49.07 -32.60
C LEU A 79 2.13 -48.60 -34.03
N SER A 80 2.19 -47.29 -34.26
CA SER A 80 2.34 -46.72 -35.61
C SER A 80 3.66 -45.98 -35.85
N ALA A 81 4.47 -45.73 -34.82
CA ALA A 81 5.68 -44.90 -34.95
C ALA A 81 6.77 -45.54 -35.82
N ASP A 82 6.81 -46.88 -35.95
CA ASP A 82 7.76 -47.56 -36.84
C ASP A 82 7.16 -48.88 -37.38
N THR A 83 6.28 -48.74 -38.38
CA THR A 83 5.60 -49.88 -39.02
C THR A 83 6.47 -50.60 -40.05
N THR A 84 7.67 -50.10 -40.35
CA THR A 84 8.58 -50.70 -41.33
C THR A 84 9.51 -51.73 -40.71
N HIS A 85 9.92 -51.54 -39.46
CA HIS A 85 10.82 -52.48 -38.75
C HIS A 85 10.08 -53.35 -37.73
N PHE A 86 8.91 -52.91 -37.23
CA PHE A 86 8.18 -53.61 -36.18
C PHE A 86 6.76 -53.97 -36.60
N ASN A 87 6.36 -55.22 -36.37
CA ASN A 87 5.03 -55.70 -36.74
C ASN A 87 3.97 -55.29 -35.69
N ARG A 88 2.94 -54.58 -36.14
CA ARG A 88 1.83 -54.09 -35.31
C ARG A 88 1.07 -55.21 -34.59
N GLU A 89 0.88 -56.37 -35.21
CA GLU A 89 0.14 -57.48 -34.60
C GLU A 89 0.91 -58.12 -33.43
N ILE A 90 2.24 -58.14 -33.51
CA ILE A 90 3.10 -58.62 -32.42
C ILE A 90 3.08 -57.64 -31.24
N LEU A 91 3.13 -56.34 -31.53
CA LEU A 91 3.03 -55.29 -30.51
C LEU A 91 1.66 -55.33 -29.79
N ARG A 92 0.55 -55.59 -30.52
CA ARG A 92 -0.79 -55.73 -29.91
C ARG A 92 -0.88 -56.87 -28.89
N GLN A 93 -0.11 -57.94 -29.05
CA GLN A 93 -0.11 -59.08 -28.12
C GLN A 93 0.60 -58.77 -26.78
N CYS A 94 1.32 -57.66 -26.68
CA CYS A 94 2.14 -57.31 -25.51
C CYS A 94 1.38 -56.54 -24.40
N SER A 95 0.04 -56.48 -24.43
CA SER A 95 -0.81 -55.76 -23.46
C SER A 95 -0.29 -54.36 -23.11
N LEU A 96 0.12 -53.59 -24.12
CA LEU A 96 0.85 -52.32 -23.95
C LEU A 96 0.10 -51.27 -23.12
N ASN A 97 -1.24 -51.37 -23.07
CA ASN A 97 -2.10 -50.52 -22.24
C ASN A 97 -1.74 -50.56 -20.74
N GLU A 98 -1.19 -51.67 -20.23
CA GLU A 98 -0.83 -51.80 -18.82
C GLU A 98 0.39 -50.97 -18.39
N TYR A 99 1.12 -50.41 -19.36
CA TYR A 99 2.32 -49.61 -19.16
C TYR A 99 2.12 -48.12 -19.48
N ILE A 100 0.93 -47.73 -19.92
CA ILE A 100 0.59 -46.35 -20.28
C ILE A 100 -0.39 -45.81 -19.23
N THR A 101 0.11 -44.96 -18.35
CA THR A 101 -0.70 -44.29 -17.31
C THR A 101 -0.49 -42.79 -17.36
N PRO A 102 -1.50 -41.96 -17.08
CA PRO A 102 -1.33 -40.52 -16.97
C PRO A 102 -0.24 -40.15 -15.95
N ASN A 103 0.66 -39.24 -16.32
CA ASN A 103 1.71 -38.72 -15.45
C ASN A 103 1.56 -37.22 -15.16
N LEU A 104 0.65 -36.53 -15.84
CA LEU A 104 0.34 -35.13 -15.59
C LEU A 104 -0.92 -35.01 -14.74
N THR A 105 -0.80 -34.26 -13.64
CA THR A 105 -1.92 -33.94 -12.73
C THR A 105 -2.21 -32.45 -12.78
N PHE A 106 -3.48 -32.08 -12.81
CA PHE A 106 -3.90 -30.69 -12.86
C PHE A 106 -3.86 -30.09 -11.46
N ASP A 107 -3.13 -28.99 -11.29
CA ASP A 107 -3.08 -28.21 -10.05
C ASP A 107 -3.90 -26.92 -10.22
N GLN A 108 -5.13 -26.96 -9.70
CA GLN A 108 -6.06 -25.84 -9.81
C GLN A 108 -5.58 -24.61 -9.02
N GLN A 109 -5.01 -24.80 -7.83
CA GLN A 109 -4.59 -23.71 -6.97
C GLN A 109 -3.44 -22.93 -7.61
N ARG A 110 -2.40 -23.62 -8.08
CA ARG A 110 -1.27 -22.99 -8.76
C ARG A 110 -1.67 -22.32 -10.06
N THR A 111 -2.55 -22.96 -10.84
CA THR A 111 -3.07 -22.37 -12.08
C THR A 111 -3.81 -21.06 -11.80
N GLN A 112 -4.63 -21.03 -10.76
CA GLN A 112 -5.37 -19.84 -10.37
C GLN A 112 -4.44 -18.73 -9.85
N THR A 113 -3.45 -19.05 -9.01
CA THR A 113 -2.45 -18.07 -8.56
C THR A 113 -1.64 -17.50 -9.72
N ALA A 114 -1.17 -18.35 -10.64
CA ALA A 114 -0.42 -17.90 -11.82
C ALA A 114 -1.28 -17.01 -12.73
N LYS A 115 -2.57 -17.33 -12.89
CA LYS A 115 -3.53 -16.51 -13.64
C LYS A 115 -3.73 -15.14 -12.98
N GLU A 116 -3.89 -15.10 -11.67
CA GLU A 116 -4.02 -13.85 -10.91
C GLU A 116 -2.74 -13.01 -10.96
N GLU A 117 -1.56 -13.63 -10.86
CA GLU A 117 -0.28 -12.95 -11.04
C GLU A 117 -0.13 -12.37 -12.44
N MET A 118 -0.48 -13.13 -13.49
CA MET A 118 -0.44 -12.63 -14.86
C MET A 118 -1.43 -11.49 -15.09
N LEU A 119 -2.64 -11.58 -14.54
CA LEU A 119 -3.64 -10.50 -14.63
C LEU A 119 -3.21 -9.25 -13.85
N ASN A 120 -2.57 -9.42 -12.69
CA ASN A 120 -2.03 -8.32 -11.90
C ASN A 120 -0.81 -7.66 -12.54
N ASN A 121 0.02 -8.44 -13.24
CA ASN A 121 1.16 -7.95 -14.02
C ASN A 121 0.77 -7.43 -15.40
N TYR A 122 -0.46 -7.69 -15.86
CA TYR A 122 -0.99 -7.10 -17.08
C TYR A 122 -1.18 -5.61 -16.85
N SER A 123 -0.16 -4.86 -17.26
CA SER A 123 -0.08 -3.42 -17.08
C SER A 123 -1.18 -2.74 -17.90
N TRP A 124 -2.21 -2.24 -17.23
CA TRP A 124 -3.20 -1.31 -17.77
C TRP A 124 -2.59 0.08 -18.07
N ALA A 125 -1.27 0.19 -18.27
CA ALA A 125 -0.62 1.46 -18.59
C ALA A 125 -0.84 1.77 -20.08
N ASN A 126 -1.99 2.35 -20.38
CA ASN A 126 -2.21 3.04 -21.65
C ASN A 126 -1.32 4.29 -21.68
N GLY A 127 -0.15 4.17 -22.28
CA GLY A 127 0.78 5.28 -22.53
C GLY A 127 1.91 5.40 -21.51
N LEU A 128 3.14 5.56 -22.03
CA LEU A 128 4.32 5.90 -21.24
C LEU A 128 4.30 7.40 -20.95
N VAL A 129 4.29 7.79 -19.67
CA VAL A 129 4.43 9.19 -19.27
C VAL A 129 5.88 9.44 -18.86
N VAL A 130 6.53 10.41 -19.50
CA VAL A 130 7.94 10.73 -19.24
C VAL A 130 8.03 11.76 -18.11
N SER A 131 9.09 11.70 -17.31
CA SER A 131 9.37 12.72 -16.28
C SER A 131 9.44 14.12 -16.91
N GLY A 132 8.67 15.07 -16.37
CA GLY A 132 8.55 16.43 -16.90
C GLY A 132 7.43 16.65 -17.93
N GLN A 133 6.70 15.59 -18.32
CA GLN A 133 5.51 15.72 -19.16
C GLN A 133 4.35 16.33 -18.35
N LYS A 134 3.70 17.37 -18.89
CA LYS A 134 2.45 17.92 -18.33
C LYS A 134 1.32 16.89 -18.50
N ILE A 135 0.69 16.48 -17.40
CA ILE A 135 -0.40 15.48 -17.39
C ILE A 135 -1.77 16.16 -17.32
N ILE A 136 -1.92 17.12 -16.41
CA ILE A 136 -3.16 17.89 -16.20
C ILE A 136 -2.83 19.24 -15.56
N ASP A 137 -3.57 20.28 -15.92
CA ASP A 137 -3.52 21.59 -15.25
C ASP A 137 -4.67 21.81 -14.26
N ARG A 138 -4.49 22.77 -13.34
CA ARG A 138 -5.54 23.12 -12.38
C ARG A 138 -6.73 23.78 -13.10
N GLY A 139 -7.87 23.07 -13.11
CA GLY A 139 -9.12 23.53 -13.73
C GLY A 139 -9.46 22.85 -15.06
N GLU A 140 -8.59 21.97 -15.58
CA GLU A 140 -8.89 21.15 -16.76
C GLU A 140 -9.89 20.02 -16.42
N ILE A 141 -10.76 19.68 -17.38
CA ILE A 141 -11.73 18.58 -17.23
C ILE A 141 -10.99 17.24 -17.39
N ILE A 142 -11.18 16.35 -16.41
CA ILE A 142 -10.50 15.06 -16.37
C ILE A 142 -11.11 14.10 -17.41
N SER A 143 -10.30 13.64 -18.36
CA SER A 143 -10.68 12.54 -19.27
C SER A 143 -10.43 11.17 -18.63
N PRO A 144 -11.05 10.08 -19.12
CA PRO A 144 -10.79 8.72 -18.64
C PRO A 144 -9.32 8.31 -18.73
N GLU A 145 -8.59 8.78 -19.74
CA GLU A 145 -7.16 8.52 -19.94
C GLU A 145 -6.32 9.23 -18.88
N THR A 146 -6.58 10.52 -18.64
CA THR A 146 -5.90 11.30 -17.60
C THR A 146 -6.16 10.71 -16.21
N TYR A 147 -7.38 10.24 -15.95
CA TYR A 147 -7.72 9.57 -14.69
C TYR A 147 -6.87 8.31 -14.48
N ASN A 148 -6.72 7.46 -15.51
CA ASN A 148 -5.91 6.24 -15.40
C ASN A 148 -4.43 6.54 -15.16
N ILE A 149 -3.88 7.57 -15.80
CA ILE A 149 -2.51 8.04 -15.56
C ILE A 149 -2.35 8.49 -14.11
N LEU A 150 -3.27 9.32 -13.60
CA LEU A 150 -3.25 9.80 -12.21
C LEU A 150 -3.35 8.65 -11.21
N GLU A 151 -4.20 7.65 -11.47
CA GLU A 151 -4.34 6.47 -10.61
C GLU A 151 -3.09 5.58 -10.65
N SER A 152 -2.42 5.47 -11.80
CA SER A 152 -1.15 4.75 -11.92
C SER A 152 -0.02 5.43 -11.13
N LEU A 153 0.06 6.77 -11.20
CA LEU A 153 0.99 7.56 -10.40
C LEU A 153 0.69 7.44 -8.91
N ARG A 154 -0.59 7.45 -8.53
CA ARG A 154 -1.00 7.23 -7.14
C ARG A 154 -0.54 5.85 -6.64
N LYS A 155 -0.78 4.80 -7.42
CA LYS A 155 -0.36 3.42 -7.08
C LYS A 155 1.17 3.29 -6.98
N GLU A 156 1.92 3.88 -7.92
CA GLU A 156 3.38 3.85 -7.90
C GLU A 156 3.94 4.65 -6.72
N SER A 157 3.39 5.83 -6.43
CA SER A 157 3.74 6.62 -5.25
C SER A 157 3.48 5.86 -3.95
N ILE A 158 2.35 5.16 -3.82
CA ILE A 158 2.04 4.35 -2.64
C ILE A 158 3.02 3.18 -2.52
N LYS A 159 3.25 2.42 -3.60
CA LYS A 159 4.22 1.31 -3.62
C LYS A 159 5.64 1.76 -3.28
N ARG A 160 6.05 2.94 -3.77
CA ARG A 160 7.37 3.51 -3.49
C ARG A 160 7.50 3.94 -2.03
N SER A 161 6.44 4.52 -1.46
CA SER A 161 6.35 4.83 -0.03
C SER A 161 6.25 3.59 0.87
N GLU A 162 5.80 2.44 0.38
CA GLU A 162 5.72 1.18 1.13
C GLU A 162 7.04 0.40 1.25
N SER A 163 8.17 0.93 0.74
CA SER A 163 9.46 0.32 1.05
C SER A 163 9.75 0.42 2.56
N ILE A 164 9.79 -0.74 3.23
CA ILE A 164 9.92 -0.87 4.70
C ILE A 164 11.12 -0.07 5.26
N ASP A 165 12.18 0.07 4.46
CA ASP A 165 13.40 0.77 4.84
C ASP A 165 13.22 2.30 4.89
N GLN A 166 12.45 2.87 3.95
CA GLN A 166 12.13 4.30 3.98
C GLN A 166 11.19 4.66 5.14
N SER A 167 10.21 3.80 5.45
CA SER A 167 9.31 4.03 6.58
C SER A 167 10.05 4.07 7.93
N ARG A 168 11.11 3.26 8.10
CA ARG A 168 11.94 3.26 9.32
C ARG A 168 12.78 4.53 9.44
N LEU A 169 13.36 5.00 8.32
CA LEU A 169 14.12 6.24 8.28
C LEU A 169 13.23 7.46 8.58
N ILE A 170 12.02 7.51 8.02
CA ILE A 170 11.03 8.57 8.29
C ILE A 170 10.66 8.58 9.77
N LEU A 171 10.35 7.41 10.35
CA LEU A 171 10.03 7.31 11.78
C LEU A 171 11.22 7.75 12.65
N GLY A 172 12.44 7.35 12.30
CA GLY A 172 13.65 7.81 12.97
C GLY A 172 13.82 9.33 12.94
N GLY A 173 13.56 9.96 11.80
CA GLY A 173 13.57 11.42 11.66
C GLY A 173 12.52 12.11 12.53
N GLN A 174 11.30 11.57 12.61
CA GLN A 174 10.24 12.11 13.46
C GLN A 174 10.60 12.02 14.95
N ILE A 175 11.12 10.86 15.40
CA ILE A 175 11.57 10.67 16.79
C ILE A 175 12.71 11.64 17.13
N LEU A 176 13.69 11.80 16.23
CA LEU A 176 14.80 12.72 16.43
C LEU A 176 14.31 14.17 16.53
N PHE A 177 13.40 14.59 15.66
CA PHE A 177 12.86 15.95 15.66
C PHE A 177 12.07 16.25 16.94
N VAL A 178 11.18 15.35 17.35
CA VAL A 178 10.43 15.49 18.62
C VAL A 178 11.40 15.48 19.80
N GLY A 179 12.39 14.59 19.80
CA GLY A 179 13.43 14.53 20.83
C GLY A 179 14.21 15.84 20.95
N MET A 180 14.56 16.48 19.83
CA MET A 180 15.26 17.75 19.81
C MET A 180 14.40 18.89 20.37
N LEU A 181 13.11 18.96 20.00
CA LEU A 181 12.18 19.96 20.56
C LEU A 181 11.98 19.77 22.07
N MET A 182 11.84 18.52 22.52
CA MET A 182 11.70 18.19 23.95
C MET A 182 12.98 18.49 24.73
N LEU A 183 14.15 18.28 24.13
CA LEU A 183 15.43 18.67 24.71
C LEU A 183 15.52 20.20 24.85
N CYS A 184 15.15 20.96 23.82
CA CYS A 184 15.07 22.42 23.91
C CYS A 184 14.10 22.88 25.01
N PHE A 185 12.95 22.21 25.16
CA PHE A 185 12.00 22.52 26.24
C PHE A 185 12.59 22.25 27.63
N MET A 186 13.25 21.11 27.81
CA MET A 186 13.91 20.74 29.06
C MET A 186 15.04 21.73 29.41
N LEU A 187 15.85 22.13 28.43
CA LEU A 187 16.90 23.15 28.65
C LEU A 187 16.31 24.50 29.08
N TYR A 188 15.17 24.89 28.49
CA TYR A 188 14.46 26.09 28.94
C TYR A 188 14.01 25.96 30.40
N LEU A 189 13.42 24.82 30.78
CA LEU A 189 12.97 24.60 32.16
C LEU A 189 14.16 24.63 33.13
N ASP A 190 15.28 24.01 32.78
CA ASP A 190 16.48 23.98 33.63
C ASP A 190 17.11 25.37 33.81
N LEU A 191 17.11 26.19 32.76
CA LEU A 191 17.76 27.51 32.77
C LEU A 191 16.88 28.61 33.38
N PHE A 192 15.57 28.61 33.10
CA PHE A 192 14.68 29.72 33.46
C PHE A 192 13.61 29.37 34.50
N ARG A 193 13.33 28.09 34.74
CA ARG A 193 12.20 27.62 35.56
C ARG A 193 12.53 26.37 36.39
N LYS A 194 13.72 26.34 37.00
CA LYS A 194 14.19 25.22 37.84
C LYS A 194 13.18 24.84 38.94
N ASP A 195 12.49 25.84 39.48
CA ASP A 195 11.42 25.70 40.49
C ASP A 195 10.24 24.82 40.06
N TYR A 196 10.12 24.47 38.77
CA TYR A 196 9.07 23.57 38.26
C TYR A 196 9.43 22.10 38.45
N TYR A 197 10.72 21.76 38.56
CA TYR A 197 11.16 20.39 38.85
C TYR A 197 10.81 19.97 40.28
N GLU A 198 10.83 20.91 41.23
CA GLU A 198 10.42 20.66 42.61
C GLU A 198 8.90 20.50 42.72
N ARG A 199 8.14 21.19 41.85
CA ARG A 199 6.67 21.15 41.78
C ARG A 199 6.18 20.13 40.75
N LYS A 200 6.10 18.86 41.17
CA LYS A 200 5.62 17.74 40.32
C LYS A 200 4.32 18.04 39.57
N GLY A 201 3.38 18.77 40.16
CA GLY A 201 2.11 19.13 39.52
C GLY A 201 2.27 20.07 38.31
N SER A 202 3.14 21.08 38.42
CA SER A 202 3.41 22.04 37.33
C SER A 202 4.09 21.35 36.15
N LEU A 203 5.09 20.52 36.42
CA LEU A 203 5.78 19.73 35.41
C LEU A 203 4.80 18.76 34.71
N SER A 204 4.04 17.99 35.49
CA SER A 204 3.07 17.02 34.96
C SER A 204 2.02 17.69 34.07
N LEU A 205 1.51 18.86 34.45
CA LEU A 205 0.55 19.62 33.64
C LEU A 205 1.12 19.97 32.25
N LEU A 206 2.37 20.45 32.19
CA LEU A 206 3.00 20.82 30.92
C LEU A 206 3.14 19.63 29.97
N PHE A 207 3.73 18.53 30.46
CA PHE A 207 3.92 17.33 29.63
C PHE A 207 2.59 16.68 29.25
N THR A 208 1.62 16.64 30.15
CA THR A 208 0.29 16.09 29.87
C THR A 208 -0.41 16.88 28.76
N LEU A 209 -0.35 18.21 28.78
CA LEU A 209 -0.94 19.03 27.72
C LEU A 209 -0.25 18.83 26.37
N ILE A 210 1.09 18.80 26.34
CA ILE A 210 1.85 18.56 25.09
C ILE A 210 1.44 17.20 24.49
N VAL A 211 1.45 16.14 25.31
CA VAL A 211 1.11 14.78 24.86
C VAL A 211 -0.36 14.69 24.46
N PHE A 212 -1.26 15.25 25.26
CA PHE A 212 -2.70 15.21 24.98
C PHE A 212 -3.02 15.83 23.62
N TYR A 213 -2.58 17.06 23.35
CA TYR A 213 -2.86 17.70 22.06
C TYR A 213 -2.20 16.93 20.92
N SER A 214 -0.95 16.49 21.06
CA SER A 214 -0.24 15.72 20.02
C SER A 214 -0.95 14.41 19.67
N VAL A 215 -1.43 13.66 20.67
CA VAL A 215 -2.17 12.41 20.47
C VAL A 215 -3.52 12.65 19.81
N VAL A 216 -4.26 13.68 20.24
CA VAL A 216 -5.55 14.05 19.63
C VAL A 216 -5.35 14.42 18.15
N THR A 217 -4.30 15.19 17.81
CA THR A 217 -3.98 15.52 16.41
C THR A 217 -3.67 14.29 15.60
N ALA A 218 -2.80 13.42 16.09
CA ALA A 218 -2.41 12.20 15.39
C ALA A 218 -3.62 11.30 15.13
N PHE A 219 -4.50 11.15 16.12
CA PHE A 219 -5.73 10.37 16.00
C PHE A 219 -6.69 10.96 14.96
N MET A 220 -6.93 12.28 15.00
CA MET A 220 -7.80 13.01 14.06
C MET A 220 -7.30 12.88 12.63
N VAL A 221 -5.99 13.04 12.41
CA VAL A 221 -5.38 12.93 11.07
C VAL A 221 -5.43 11.50 10.55
N SER A 222 -5.13 10.50 11.39
CA SER A 222 -5.10 9.09 10.99
C SER A 222 -6.48 8.55 10.59
N HIS A 223 -7.56 9.01 11.22
CA HIS A 223 -8.92 8.53 10.98
C HIS A 223 -9.73 9.45 10.05
N ASN A 224 -9.15 10.57 9.61
CA ASN A 224 -9.77 11.57 8.73
C ASN A 224 -11.17 12.03 9.20
N ILE A 225 -11.40 12.07 10.52
CA ILE A 225 -12.73 12.24 11.13
C ILE A 225 -13.18 13.70 11.02
N PHE A 226 -12.30 14.64 11.39
CA PHE A 226 -12.58 16.07 11.40
C PHE A 226 -11.34 16.87 11.00
N ASN A 227 -11.57 18.12 10.61
CA ASN A 227 -10.48 19.04 10.31
C ASN A 227 -9.74 19.44 11.61
N VAL A 228 -8.41 19.38 11.61
CA VAL A 228 -7.52 19.70 12.74
C VAL A 228 -7.76 21.12 13.29
N TYR A 229 -8.25 22.06 12.47
CA TYR A 229 -8.60 23.41 12.92
C TYR A 229 -9.79 23.48 13.90
N MET A 230 -10.56 22.39 14.08
CA MET A 230 -11.57 22.32 15.14
C MET A 230 -10.96 22.16 16.55
N ILE A 231 -9.72 21.67 16.67
CA ILE A 231 -9.09 21.44 17.97
C ILE A 231 -8.72 22.80 18.60
N PRO A 232 -9.16 23.11 19.83
CA PRO A 232 -8.98 24.43 20.45
C PRO A 232 -7.55 24.64 20.98
N TYR A 233 -6.57 24.71 20.09
CA TYR A 233 -5.16 24.92 20.47
C TYR A 233 -4.92 26.24 21.22
N ALA A 234 -5.75 27.27 21.03
CA ALA A 234 -5.67 28.50 21.80
C ALA A 234 -5.95 28.27 23.30
N MET A 235 -6.65 27.18 23.69
CA MET A 235 -6.89 26.84 25.09
C MET A 235 -5.61 26.36 25.81
N LEU A 236 -4.68 25.73 25.11
CA LEU A 236 -3.42 25.25 25.70
C LEU A 236 -2.65 26.38 26.40
N PRO A 237 -2.29 27.50 25.72
CA PRO A 237 -1.57 28.58 26.37
C PRO A 237 -2.43 29.31 27.41
N ILE A 238 -3.77 29.33 27.28
CA ILE A 238 -4.68 29.89 28.29
C ILE A 238 -4.57 29.11 29.60
N ILE A 239 -4.69 27.78 29.54
CA ILE A 239 -4.59 26.90 30.71
C ILE A 239 -3.24 27.09 31.39
N ILE A 240 -2.15 27.04 30.61
CA ILE A 240 -0.79 27.21 31.16
C ILE A 240 -0.63 28.61 31.75
N ARG A 241 -1.15 29.66 31.10
CA ARG A 241 -1.06 31.04 31.60
C ARG A 241 -1.78 31.24 32.93
N VAL A 242 -2.89 30.54 33.15
CA VAL A 242 -3.70 30.61 34.38
C VAL A 242 -2.99 29.92 35.55
N PHE A 243 -2.37 28.76 35.32
CA PHE A 243 -1.72 27.99 36.39
C PHE A 243 -0.23 28.31 36.60
N LEU A 244 0.44 28.86 35.58
CA LEU A 244 1.88 29.13 35.52
C LEU A 244 2.12 30.57 35.04
N ASP A 245 3.10 30.81 34.18
CA ASP A 245 3.44 32.13 33.68
C ASP A 245 3.35 32.26 32.16
N SER A 246 3.30 33.50 31.66
CA SER A 246 3.17 33.81 30.25
C SER A 246 4.34 33.32 29.38
N ARG A 247 5.57 33.29 29.92
CA ARG A 247 6.74 32.85 29.14
C ARG A 247 6.71 31.35 28.91
N THR A 248 6.36 30.57 29.94
CA THR A 248 6.19 29.13 29.79
C THR A 248 4.98 28.81 28.91
N ALA A 249 3.86 29.53 29.07
CA ALA A 249 2.68 29.35 28.21
C ALA A 249 3.00 29.51 26.72
N PHE A 250 3.75 30.56 26.36
CA PHE A 250 4.18 30.78 24.98
C PHE A 250 5.08 29.66 24.48
N LEU A 251 6.13 29.31 25.22
CA LEU A 251 7.09 28.32 24.75
C LEU A 251 6.47 26.93 24.61
N THR A 252 5.66 26.50 25.58
CA THR A 252 4.96 25.22 25.51
C THR A 252 3.98 25.17 24.34
N HIS A 253 3.30 26.27 24.05
CA HIS A 253 2.41 26.37 22.89
C HIS A 253 3.17 26.22 21.56
N VAL A 254 4.28 26.95 21.40
CA VAL A 254 5.13 26.85 20.21
C VAL A 254 5.62 25.42 20.01
N ILE A 255 6.13 24.78 21.05
CA ILE A 255 6.64 23.41 20.97
C ILE A 255 5.52 22.41 20.63
N THR A 256 4.35 22.57 21.22
CA THR A 256 3.20 21.71 20.93
C THR A 256 2.75 21.85 19.47
N ILE A 257 2.65 23.08 18.96
CA ILE A 257 2.30 23.32 17.55
C ILE A 257 3.33 22.70 16.61
N LEU A 258 4.62 22.87 16.89
CA LEU A 258 5.68 22.31 16.06
C LEU A 258 5.64 20.77 16.05
N ILE A 259 5.41 20.13 17.19
CA ILE A 259 5.22 18.67 17.26
C ILE A 259 3.99 18.24 16.46
N CYS A 260 2.84 18.91 16.64
CA CYS A 260 1.60 18.61 15.91
C CYS A 260 1.75 18.80 14.39
N SER A 261 2.56 19.77 13.97
CA SER A 261 2.76 20.10 12.54
C SER A 261 3.32 18.95 11.71
N ILE A 262 4.09 18.05 12.33
CA ILE A 262 4.73 16.90 11.66
C ILE A 262 3.68 15.94 11.08
N SER A 263 2.53 15.82 11.73
CA SER A 263 1.44 14.94 11.31
C SER A 263 0.55 15.56 10.23
N LEU A 264 0.71 16.85 9.91
CA LEU A 264 -0.16 17.58 9.01
C LEU A 264 0.38 17.63 7.57
N ARG A 265 -0.54 17.57 6.59
CA ARG A 265 -0.19 17.76 5.16
C ARG A 265 0.24 19.19 4.83
N PHE A 266 -0.34 20.18 5.51
CA PHE A 266 -0.07 21.62 5.31
C PHE A 266 0.44 22.25 6.61
N PRO A 267 1.70 21.98 7.02
CA PRO A 267 2.22 22.39 8.32
C PRO A 267 2.38 23.91 8.45
N HIS A 268 2.74 24.62 7.36
CA HIS A 268 3.03 26.06 7.39
C HIS A 268 1.78 26.89 7.72
N GLU A 269 0.65 26.62 7.07
CA GLU A 269 -0.63 27.28 7.31
C GLU A 269 -1.09 27.07 8.76
N PHE A 270 -0.94 25.83 9.25
CA PHE A 270 -1.26 25.48 10.63
C PHE A 270 -0.39 26.24 11.63
N ILE A 271 0.93 26.23 11.46
CA ILE A 271 1.87 26.89 12.39
C ILE A 271 1.56 28.39 12.50
N LEU A 272 1.42 29.09 11.36
CA LEU A 272 1.17 30.53 11.34
C LEU A 272 -0.13 30.89 12.05
N THR A 273 -1.20 30.17 11.70
CA THR A 273 -2.54 30.40 12.22
C THR A 273 -2.61 30.15 13.73
N GLN A 274 -2.05 29.03 14.21
CA GLN A 274 -2.11 28.66 15.62
C GLN A 274 -1.16 29.46 16.51
N LEU A 275 0.00 29.85 16.00
CA LEU A 275 0.98 30.63 16.76
C LEU A 275 0.47 32.05 17.02
N ALA A 276 -0.14 32.67 16.02
CA ALA A 276 -0.71 34.00 16.16
C ALA A 276 -1.96 34.02 17.06
N ALA A 277 -2.87 33.05 16.91
CA ALA A 277 -4.01 32.90 17.81
C ALA A 277 -3.57 32.67 19.27
N GLY A 278 -2.55 31.83 19.48
CA GLY A 278 -1.96 31.62 20.81
C GLY A 278 -1.33 32.87 21.42
N LEU A 279 -0.63 33.67 20.61
CA LEU A 279 -0.07 34.96 21.06
C LEU A 279 -1.19 35.91 21.52
N VAL A 280 -2.24 36.05 20.72
CA VAL A 280 -3.40 36.88 21.08
C VAL A 280 -4.07 36.38 22.35
N ALA A 281 -4.20 35.05 22.50
CA ALA A 281 -4.74 34.44 23.71
C ALA A 281 -3.91 34.80 24.96
N ILE A 282 -2.58 34.68 24.89
CA ILE A 282 -1.67 34.99 26.00
C ILE A 282 -1.69 36.48 26.36
N PHE A 283 -1.63 37.36 25.35
CA PHE A 283 -1.60 38.81 25.57
C PHE A 283 -2.92 39.36 26.09
N SER A 284 -4.05 38.79 25.66
CA SER A 284 -5.38 39.18 26.16
C SER A 284 -5.58 38.84 27.65
N LEU A 285 -4.79 37.92 28.21
CA LEU A 285 -4.89 37.44 29.60
C LEU A 285 -3.81 38.05 30.51
N ARG A 286 -3.26 39.22 30.14
CA ARG A 286 -2.14 39.86 30.86
C ARG A 286 -2.44 40.10 32.35
N GLU A 287 -3.68 40.45 32.69
CA GLU A 287 -4.14 40.67 34.06
C GLU A 287 -5.51 40.01 34.25
N LEU A 288 -5.53 38.76 34.73
CA LEU A 288 -6.74 38.02 35.09
C LEU A 288 -7.41 38.64 36.32
N SER A 289 -8.18 39.71 36.13
CA SER A 289 -8.94 40.38 37.19
C SER A 289 -10.44 40.03 37.14
N GLN A 290 -10.96 39.62 35.98
CA GLN A 290 -12.38 39.34 35.79
C GLN A 290 -12.66 38.16 34.85
N ARG A 291 -13.67 37.34 35.16
CA ARG A 291 -14.11 36.20 34.32
C ARG A 291 -14.57 36.63 32.90
N SER A 292 -15.01 37.89 32.75
CA SER A 292 -15.38 38.49 31.47
C SER A 292 -14.21 38.56 30.47
N GLN A 293 -12.97 38.51 30.95
CA GLN A 293 -11.77 38.55 30.10
C GLN A 293 -11.62 37.27 29.28
N LEU A 294 -12.01 36.10 29.80
CA LEU A 294 -11.97 34.83 29.05
C LEU A 294 -12.87 34.89 27.81
N PHE A 295 -14.07 35.47 27.94
CA PHE A 295 -14.99 35.64 26.80
C PHE A 295 -14.44 36.63 25.77
N ARG A 296 -13.82 37.74 26.21
CA ARG A 296 -13.15 38.68 25.30
C ARG A 296 -11.98 38.02 24.56
N THR A 297 -11.20 37.19 25.26
CA THR A 297 -10.10 36.43 24.65
C THR A 297 -10.61 35.48 23.57
N ALA A 298 -11.67 34.72 23.84
CA ALA A 298 -12.30 33.83 22.85
C ALA A 298 -12.70 34.58 21.57
N LEU A 299 -13.36 35.74 21.72
CA LEU A 299 -13.76 36.56 20.57
C LEU A 299 -12.55 37.11 19.78
N LEU A 300 -11.50 37.56 20.47
CA LEU A 300 -10.26 38.02 19.83
C LEU A 300 -9.52 36.88 19.11
N VAL A 301 -9.54 35.67 19.67
CA VAL A 301 -8.96 34.47 19.03
C VAL A 301 -9.70 34.12 17.75
N ILE A 302 -11.04 34.09 17.76
CA ILE A 302 -11.85 33.84 16.54
C ILE A 302 -11.54 34.89 15.47
N LEU A 303 -11.49 36.17 15.84
CA LEU A 303 -11.20 37.26 14.91
C LEU A 303 -9.79 37.13 14.32
N THR A 304 -8.82 36.72 15.14
CA THR A 304 -7.43 36.47 14.69
C THR A 304 -7.36 35.31 13.71
N TYR A 305 -8.06 34.20 13.99
CA TYR A 305 -8.15 33.08 13.05
C TYR A 305 -8.76 33.51 11.71
N ALA A 306 -9.87 34.25 11.75
CA ALA A 306 -10.52 34.75 10.54
C ALA A 306 -9.61 35.70 9.75
N ALA A 307 -8.91 36.63 10.42
CA ALA A 307 -8.04 37.60 9.76
C ALA A 307 -6.81 36.95 9.10
N ILE A 308 -6.18 35.98 9.79
CA ILE A 308 -5.00 35.30 9.25
C ILE A 308 -5.37 34.37 8.11
N TYR A 309 -6.47 33.62 8.26
CA TYR A 309 -6.94 32.76 7.19
C TYR A 309 -7.33 33.58 5.96
N PHE A 310 -8.04 34.69 6.14
CA PHE A 310 -8.36 35.62 5.07
C PHE A 310 -7.10 36.19 4.39
N ALA A 311 -6.08 36.57 5.17
CA ALA A 311 -4.80 37.02 4.62
C ALA A 311 -4.07 35.91 3.82
N PHE A 312 -4.15 34.66 4.28
CA PHE A 312 -3.58 33.51 3.58
C PHE A 312 -4.34 33.18 2.28
N GLU A 313 -5.66 33.28 2.30
CA GLU A 313 -6.52 33.17 1.12
C GLU A 313 -6.20 34.27 0.09
N LEU A 314 -5.88 35.49 0.52
CA LEU A 314 -5.45 36.59 -0.36
C LEU A 314 -4.04 36.39 -0.94
N MET A 315 -3.11 35.83 -0.16
CA MET A 315 -1.72 35.63 -0.57
C MET A 315 -1.57 34.50 -1.58
N THR A 316 -2.43 33.49 -1.47
CA THR A 316 -2.50 32.39 -2.45
C THR A 316 -3.38 32.87 -3.60
N GLU A 317 -2.96 32.72 -4.87
CA GLU A 317 -3.77 33.05 -6.08
C GLU A 317 -5.06 32.21 -6.22
N ASN A 318 -5.61 31.70 -5.11
CA ASN A 318 -6.88 31.02 -5.02
C ASN A 318 -8.03 32.04 -5.11
N GLY A 319 -8.34 32.50 -6.31
CA GLY A 319 -9.70 32.90 -6.70
C GLY A 319 -10.29 34.19 -6.12
N LEU A 320 -9.69 34.85 -5.12
CA LEU A 320 -10.25 36.09 -4.55
C LEU A 320 -10.20 37.29 -5.50
N ALA A 321 -9.29 37.29 -6.49
CA ALA A 321 -9.27 38.34 -7.52
C ALA A 321 -10.44 38.23 -8.50
N ASN A 322 -11.07 37.05 -8.63
CA ASN A 322 -12.07 36.79 -9.66
C ASN A 322 -13.47 36.41 -9.12
N ASP A 323 -13.62 35.88 -7.90
CA ASP A 323 -14.94 35.47 -7.38
C ASP A 323 -14.97 35.29 -5.84
N PHE A 324 -15.68 36.19 -5.13
CA PHE A 324 -15.87 36.12 -3.67
C PHE A 324 -16.75 34.94 -3.21
N SER A 325 -17.45 34.28 -4.14
CA SER A 325 -18.32 33.14 -3.84
C SER A 325 -17.58 31.83 -3.50
N LYS A 326 -16.26 31.78 -3.72
CA LYS A 326 -15.41 30.61 -3.43
C LYS A 326 -14.79 30.58 -2.03
N LEU A 327 -15.12 31.54 -1.17
CA LEU A 327 -14.70 31.54 0.23
C LEU A 327 -15.13 30.26 0.92
N ASN A 328 -14.18 29.58 1.57
CA ASN A 328 -14.46 28.31 2.23
C ASN A 328 -15.18 28.55 3.57
N ALA A 329 -16.49 28.85 3.49
CA ALA A 329 -17.33 29.17 4.65
C ALA A 329 -17.26 28.12 5.77
N ARG A 330 -16.96 26.85 5.42
CA ARG A 330 -16.80 25.77 6.40
C ARG A 330 -15.59 26.00 7.32
N MET A 331 -14.50 26.60 6.84
CA MET A 331 -13.31 26.89 7.65
C MET A 331 -13.62 27.94 8.72
N TYR A 332 -14.37 28.99 8.36
CA TYR A 332 -14.83 30.01 9.30
C TYR A 332 -15.76 29.43 10.37
N THR A 333 -16.63 28.48 10.01
CA THR A 333 -17.45 27.74 10.99
C THR A 333 -16.57 26.93 11.96
N TYR A 334 -15.49 26.31 11.49
CA TYR A 334 -14.56 25.58 12.36
C TYR A 334 -13.85 26.51 13.34
N PHE A 335 -13.47 27.71 12.92
CA PHE A 335 -12.89 28.71 13.84
C PHE A 335 -13.91 29.20 14.88
N PHE A 336 -15.18 29.34 14.50
CA PHE A 336 -16.25 29.64 15.46
C PHE A 336 -16.44 28.50 16.47
N ILE A 337 -16.47 27.24 16.03
CA ILE A 337 -16.54 26.07 16.91
C ILE A 337 -15.31 26.00 17.83
N ASN A 338 -14.13 26.38 17.34
CA ASN A 338 -12.89 26.39 18.10
C ASN A 338 -12.90 27.42 19.25
N GLY A 339 -13.52 28.57 19.01
CA GLY A 339 -13.55 29.66 19.98
C GLY A 339 -14.72 29.63 20.97
N ILE A 340 -15.75 28.81 20.71
CA ILE A 340 -16.82 28.49 21.67
C ILE A 340 -16.32 27.38 22.60
#